data_AF-A0A5J5Q7Y6-F1
#
_entry.id   AF-A0A5J5Q7Y6-F1
#
_cell.length_a   1.000
_cell.length_b   1.000
_cell.length_c   1.000
_cell.angle_alpha   90.00
_cell.angle_beta   90.00
_cell.angle_gamma   90.00
#
_symmetry.space_group_name_H-M   'P 1'
#
loop_
_entity.id
_entity.type
_entity.pdbx_description
1 polymer ?
#
loop_
_entity_poly.entity_id
_entity_poly.type
_entity_poly.pdbx_seq_one_letter_code
_entity_poly.pdbx_strand_id
1 'polypeptide(L)'
;MADLPSFSTKEFYWLASCFCGIITCKLVYDITGFISPFCFKGYGKLSDKEKMEWNNRGFSTFHALIAAWASLYLLLFSDLFDEDSSNDLIVNRSSIISNMFLGFSIGYFLSDLAMVFWHFPALGGLEYVLHHGLSMFSISLSLMSSQGQIYILMVLFSESTTPFVNIRWYLDVAGRKSSTIYIYNGIALFFG
;
A
#
# COMPACT_ATOMS: atom_id res chain seq x y z
N MET A 1 -41.81 -1.36 -7.99
CA MET A 1 -40.53 -0.68 -8.29
C MET A 1 -39.67 -0.94 -7.08
N ALA A 2 -38.62 -1.75 -7.20
CA ALA A 2 -37.77 -2.06 -6.05
C ALA A 2 -36.91 -0.81 -5.76
N ASP A 3 -36.98 -0.29 -4.54
CA ASP A 3 -36.10 0.79 -4.09
C ASP A 3 -34.66 0.25 -4.12
N LEU A 4 -33.86 0.75 -5.08
CA LEU A 4 -32.42 0.52 -5.08
C LEU A 4 -31.86 1.14 -3.79
N PRO A 5 -31.05 0.41 -3.00
CA PRO A 5 -30.48 0.98 -1.79
C PRO A 5 -29.65 2.22 -2.14
N SER A 6 -30.05 3.37 -1.60
CA SER A 6 -29.28 4.60 -1.75
C SER A 6 -28.00 4.48 -0.92
N PHE A 7 -26.84 4.55 -1.56
CA PHE A 7 -25.56 4.60 -0.86
C PHE A 7 -25.55 5.76 0.15
N SER A 8 -25.12 5.48 1.37
CA SER A 8 -24.82 6.55 2.32
C SER A 8 -23.62 7.35 1.80
N THR A 9 -23.55 8.64 2.15
CA THR A 9 -22.43 9.51 1.74
C THR A 9 -21.08 8.94 2.20
N LYS A 10 -21.04 8.24 3.33
CA LYS A 10 -19.83 7.58 3.86
C LYS A 10 -19.36 6.44 2.95
N GLU A 11 -20.26 5.52 2.61
CA GLU A 11 -19.95 4.39 1.73
C GLU A 11 -19.54 4.86 0.34
N PHE A 12 -20.14 5.95 -0.17
CA PHE A 12 -19.70 6.58 -1.41
C PHE A 12 -18.23 7.01 -1.33
N TYR A 13 -17.81 7.70 -0.26
CA TYR A 13 -16.40 8.10 -0.09
C TYR A 13 -15.47 6.89 0.05
N TRP A 14 -15.89 5.81 0.71
CA TRP A 14 -15.10 4.58 0.84
C TRP A 14 -14.85 3.95 -0.52
N LEU A 15 -15.92 3.74 -1.30
CA LEU A 15 -15.82 3.17 -2.64
C LEU A 15 -15.03 4.07 -3.58
N ALA A 16 -15.31 5.38 -3.58
CA ALA A 16 -14.58 6.34 -4.41
C ALA A 16 -13.08 6.33 -4.09
N SER A 17 -12.71 6.24 -2.81
CA SER A 17 -11.30 6.17 -2.41
C SER A 17 -10.65 4.85 -2.80
N CYS A 18 -11.38 3.72 -2.70
CA CYS A 18 -10.93 2.42 -3.20
C CYS A 18 -10.66 2.45 -4.72
N PHE A 19 -11.61 2.99 -5.50
CA PHE A 19 -11.41 3.20 -6.94
C PHE A 19 -10.22 4.12 -7.23
N CYS A 20 -10.04 5.18 -6.45
CA CYS A 20 -8.87 6.06 -6.55
C CYS A 20 -7.56 5.28 -6.33
N GLY A 21 -7.52 4.37 -5.35
CA GLY A 21 -6.38 3.48 -5.10
C GLY A 21 -6.06 2.59 -6.31
N ILE A 22 -7.07 1.96 -6.91
CA ILE A 22 -6.91 1.12 -8.11
C ILE A 22 -6.38 1.93 -9.30
N ILE A 23 -6.98 3.08 -9.57
CA ILE A 23 -6.55 3.98 -10.66
C ILE A 23 -5.10 4.42 -10.43
N THR A 24 -4.76 4.78 -9.20
CA THR A 24 -3.41 5.18 -8.81
C THR A 24 -2.41 4.06 -9.07
N CYS A 25 -2.73 2.81 -8.72
CA CYS A 25 -1.86 1.67 -9.00
C CYS A 25 -1.59 1.52 -10.49
N LYS A 26 -2.63 1.61 -11.32
CA LYS A 26 -2.47 1.53 -12.79
C LYS A 26 -1.62 2.67 -13.34
N LEU A 27 -1.86 3.90 -12.91
CA LEU A 27 -1.11 5.08 -13.34
C LEU A 27 0.37 4.96 -12.96
N VAL A 28 0.67 4.60 -11.71
CA VAL A 28 2.05 4.46 -11.24
C VAL A 28 2.75 3.29 -11.92
N TYR A 29 2.06 2.18 -12.17
CA TYR A 29 2.60 1.06 -12.95
C TYR A 29 3.04 1.53 -14.35
N ASP A 30 2.17 2.25 -15.07
CA ASP A 30 2.46 2.74 -16.42
C ASP A 30 3.59 3.78 -16.43
N ILE A 31 3.56 4.72 -15.48
CA ILE A 31 4.60 5.73 -15.30
C ILE A 31 5.95 5.06 -14.99
N THR A 32 5.95 4.06 -14.11
CA THR A 32 7.17 3.30 -13.77
C THR A 32 7.72 2.62 -15.01
N GLY A 33 6.89 1.94 -15.79
CA GLY A 33 7.30 1.29 -17.03
C GLY A 33 7.79 2.25 -18.10
N PHE A 34 7.21 3.45 -18.18
CA PHE A 34 7.60 4.50 -19.11
C PHE A 34 8.94 5.15 -18.73
N ILE A 35 9.16 5.46 -17.44
CA ILE A 35 10.35 6.17 -16.98
C ILE A 35 11.56 5.24 -16.82
N SER A 36 11.34 3.97 -16.46
CA SER A 36 12.42 3.03 -16.11
C SER A 36 13.49 2.83 -17.21
N PRO A 37 13.17 2.75 -18.52
CA PRO A 37 14.19 2.68 -19.58
C PRO A 37 15.17 3.86 -19.58
N PHE A 38 14.72 5.05 -19.17
CA PHE A 38 15.53 6.27 -19.19
C PHE A 38 16.40 6.40 -17.92
N CYS A 39 15.90 5.94 -16.78
CA CYS A 39 16.62 6.00 -15.51
C CYS A 39 17.56 4.80 -15.28
N PHE A 40 17.19 3.63 -15.82
CA PHE A 40 17.87 2.37 -15.55
C PHE A 40 18.23 1.64 -16.85
N LYS A 41 19.49 1.76 -17.27
CA LYS A 41 20.01 1.07 -18.47
C LYS A 41 19.80 -0.45 -18.46
N GLY A 42 19.64 -1.05 -17.28
CA GLY A 42 19.34 -2.47 -17.11
C GLY A 42 17.90 -2.86 -17.49
N TYR A 43 16.94 -1.94 -17.36
CA TYR A 43 15.52 -2.22 -17.56
C TYR A 43 15.21 -2.76 -18.96
N GLY A 44 15.84 -2.21 -20.00
CA GLY A 44 15.64 -2.67 -21.38
C GLY A 44 16.07 -4.12 -21.62
N LYS A 45 16.96 -4.66 -20.79
CA LYS A 45 17.50 -6.02 -20.89
C LYS A 45 16.67 -7.06 -20.12
N LEU A 46 15.72 -6.61 -19.30
CA LEU A 46 14.87 -7.47 -18.51
C LEU A 46 13.88 -8.23 -19.40
N SER A 47 13.57 -9.47 -19.01
CA SER A 47 12.46 -10.23 -19.57
C SER A 47 11.12 -9.53 -19.28
N ASP A 48 10.07 -9.89 -20.03
CA ASP A 48 8.75 -9.28 -19.84
C ASP A 48 8.19 -9.53 -18.42
N LYS A 49 8.53 -10.68 -17.82
CA LYS A 49 8.16 -11.00 -16.43
C LYS A 49 8.87 -10.09 -15.43
N GLU A 50 10.18 -9.89 -15.61
CA GLU A 50 10.96 -9.00 -14.74
C GLU A 50 10.54 -7.53 -14.91
N LYS A 51 10.19 -7.08 -16.12
CA LYS A 51 9.65 -5.72 -16.33
C LYS A 51 8.31 -5.53 -15.64
N MET A 52 7.45 -6.55 -15.69
CA MET A 52 6.17 -6.52 -14.99
C MET A 52 6.38 -6.45 -13.48
N GLU A 53 7.23 -7.30 -12.89
CA GLU A 53 7.54 -7.25 -11.45
C GLU A 53 8.19 -5.91 -11.07
N TRP A 54 9.09 -5.41 -11.92
CA TRP A 54 9.72 -4.11 -11.73
C TRP A 54 8.71 -2.98 -11.63
N ASN A 55 7.71 -2.97 -12.52
CA ASN A 55 6.65 -1.96 -12.54
C ASN A 55 5.66 -2.15 -11.39
N ASN A 56 5.38 -3.40 -11.00
CA ASN A 56 4.54 -3.73 -9.84
C ASN A 56 5.13 -3.16 -8.55
N ARG A 57 6.45 -3.32 -8.38
CA ARG A 57 7.21 -2.74 -7.26
C ARG A 57 7.18 -1.20 -7.24
N GLY A 58 6.96 -0.58 -8.39
CA GLY A 58 6.83 0.88 -8.49
C GLY A 58 5.58 1.39 -7.75
N PHE A 59 4.42 0.78 -7.99
CA PHE A 59 3.20 1.22 -7.32
C PHE A 59 3.12 0.77 -5.87
N SER A 60 3.69 -0.38 -5.49
CA SER A 60 3.79 -0.77 -4.07
C SER A 60 4.71 0.15 -3.27
N THR A 61 5.85 0.58 -3.85
CA THR A 61 6.67 1.63 -3.23
C THR A 61 5.90 2.94 -3.08
N PHE A 62 5.12 3.34 -4.09
CA PHE A 62 4.34 4.58 -4.02
C PHE A 62 3.26 4.53 -2.93
N HIS A 63 2.47 3.46 -2.88
CA HIS A 63 1.47 3.27 -1.82
C HIS A 63 2.14 3.25 -0.45
N ALA A 64 3.21 2.48 -0.27
CA ALA A 64 3.93 2.36 1.00
C ALA A 64 4.43 3.71 1.55
N LEU A 65 4.94 4.59 0.68
CA LEU A 65 5.37 5.94 1.08
C LEU A 65 4.19 6.80 1.56
N ILE A 66 3.06 6.75 0.84
CA ILE A 66 1.83 7.44 1.26
C ILE A 66 1.31 6.84 2.55
N ALA A 67 1.35 5.52 2.69
CA ALA A 67 0.82 4.82 3.83
C ALA A 67 1.61 5.11 5.10
N ALA A 68 2.94 5.06 5.01
CA ALA A 68 3.82 5.46 6.10
C ALA A 68 3.58 6.92 6.51
N TRP A 69 3.52 7.84 5.54
CA TRP A 69 3.33 9.26 5.83
C TRP A 69 1.95 9.57 6.43
N ALA A 70 0.88 9.06 5.82
CA ALA A 70 -0.50 9.30 6.26
C ALA A 70 -0.76 8.65 7.63
N SER A 71 -0.27 7.43 7.86
CA SER A 71 -0.37 6.79 9.17
C SER A 71 0.40 7.55 10.24
N LEU A 72 1.64 7.97 9.96
CA LEU A 72 2.42 8.78 10.90
C LEU A 72 1.71 10.08 11.26
N TYR A 73 1.18 10.78 10.25
CA TYR A 73 0.40 12.00 10.44
C TYR A 73 -0.83 11.76 11.32
N LEU A 74 -1.65 10.76 10.99
CA LEU A 74 -2.88 10.49 11.72
C LEU A 74 -2.62 10.00 13.15
N LEU A 75 -1.56 9.20 13.35
CA LEU A 75 -1.22 8.64 14.65
C LEU A 75 -0.59 9.66 15.60
N LEU A 76 0.29 10.55 15.10
CA LEU A 76 1.14 11.38 15.98
C LEU A 76 0.89 12.89 15.86
N PHE A 77 0.35 13.35 14.73
CA PHE A 77 0.27 14.79 14.42
C PHE A 77 -1.16 15.30 14.24
N SER A 78 -2.15 14.40 14.23
CA SER A 78 -3.56 14.76 14.17
C SER A 78 -4.23 14.54 15.52
N ASP A 79 -5.28 15.30 15.80
CA ASP A 79 -6.06 15.17 17.04
C ASP A 79 -6.92 13.88 17.08
N LEU A 80 -6.86 13.02 16.05
CA LEU A 80 -7.74 11.85 15.91
C LEU A 80 -7.66 10.88 17.10
N PHE A 81 -6.46 10.67 17.65
CA PHE A 81 -6.22 9.76 18.77
C PHE A 81 -5.66 10.46 20.02
N ASP A 82 -5.71 11.79 20.06
CA ASP A 82 -5.37 12.57 21.25
C ASP A 82 -6.41 12.33 22.34
N GLU A 83 -5.99 11.97 23.56
CA GLU A 83 -6.90 11.68 24.67
C GLU A 83 -7.88 12.81 24.94
N ASP A 84 -7.45 14.07 24.79
CA ASP A 84 -8.23 15.27 25.12
C ASP A 84 -9.22 15.69 24.02
N SER A 85 -9.17 15.09 22.83
CA SER A 85 -9.97 15.53 21.67
C SER A 85 -11.41 15.00 21.62
N SER A 86 -11.71 13.92 22.35
CA SER A 86 -13.03 13.28 22.37
C SER A 86 -13.25 12.46 23.64
N ASN A 87 -14.51 12.27 24.03
CA ASN A 87 -14.89 11.37 25.12
C ASN A 87 -14.99 9.89 24.68
N ASP A 88 -14.90 9.60 23.39
CA ASP A 88 -14.93 8.23 22.88
C ASP A 88 -13.64 7.48 23.20
N LEU A 89 -13.73 6.16 23.42
CA LEU A 89 -12.53 5.31 23.51
C LEU A 89 -11.68 5.46 22.24
N ILE A 90 -10.36 5.57 22.37
CA ILE A 90 -9.40 5.70 21.25
C ILE A 90 -9.66 4.67 20.14
N VAL A 91 -9.96 3.42 20.53
CA VAL A 91 -10.26 2.33 19.59
C VAL A 91 -11.54 2.53 18.79
N ASN A 92 -12.45 3.40 19.20
CA ASN A 92 -13.71 3.68 18.51
C ASN A 92 -13.67 4.96 17.67
N ARG A 93 -12.49 5.57 17.52
CA ARG A 93 -12.32 6.83 16.80
C ARG A 93 -11.98 6.59 15.33
N SER A 94 -12.60 7.40 14.48
CA SER A 94 -12.36 7.46 13.05
C SER A 94 -12.65 8.86 12.53
N SER A 95 -12.09 9.20 11.37
CA SER A 95 -12.34 10.46 10.67
C SER A 95 -12.67 10.19 9.20
N ILE A 96 -13.20 11.20 8.50
CA ILE A 96 -13.38 11.10 7.05
C ILE A 96 -12.04 10.86 6.35
N ILE A 97 -10.97 11.53 6.79
CA ILE A 97 -9.63 11.40 6.21
C ILE A 97 -9.09 9.98 6.41
N SER A 98 -9.13 9.46 7.63
CA SER A 98 -8.68 8.09 7.90
C SER A 98 -9.50 7.07 7.11
N ASN A 99 -10.82 7.23 7.06
CA ASN A 99 -11.72 6.37 6.26
C ASN A 99 -11.38 6.38 4.76
N MET A 100 -11.14 7.56 4.17
CA MET A 100 -10.73 7.66 2.77
C MET A 100 -9.37 7.00 2.54
N PHE A 101 -8.41 7.19 3.43
CA PHE A 101 -7.09 6.58 3.34
C PHE A 101 -7.10 5.05 3.47
N LEU A 102 -7.92 4.51 4.40
CA LEU A 102 -8.19 3.08 4.52
C LEU A 102 -8.83 2.51 3.25
N GLY A 103 -9.82 3.22 2.68
CA GLY A 103 -10.43 2.87 1.40
C GLY A 103 -9.42 2.84 0.24
N PHE A 104 -8.57 3.88 0.14
CA PHE A 104 -7.46 3.93 -0.82
C PHE A 104 -6.53 2.73 -0.68
N SER A 105 -6.19 2.34 0.55
CA SER A 105 -5.36 1.17 0.83
C SER A 105 -6.01 -0.15 0.42
N ILE A 106 -7.34 -0.32 0.58
CA ILE A 106 -8.04 -1.50 0.03
C ILE A 106 -7.85 -1.57 -1.49
N GLY A 107 -8.00 -0.45 -2.20
CA GLY A 107 -7.82 -0.41 -3.65
C GLY A 107 -6.41 -0.83 -4.09
N TYR A 108 -5.39 -0.44 -3.32
CA TYR A 108 -4.02 -0.91 -3.49
C TYR A 108 -3.88 -2.42 -3.26
N PHE A 109 -4.25 -2.92 -2.07
CA PHE A 109 -4.10 -4.34 -1.75
C PHE A 109 -4.87 -5.24 -2.72
N LEU A 110 -6.03 -4.78 -3.21
CA LEU A 110 -6.79 -5.50 -4.24
C LEU A 110 -6.04 -5.56 -5.58
N SER A 111 -5.45 -4.45 -6.01
CA SER A 111 -4.67 -4.37 -7.25
C SER A 111 -3.42 -5.25 -7.17
N ASP A 112 -2.69 -5.19 -6.05
CA ASP A 112 -1.46 -5.97 -5.88
C ASP A 112 -1.76 -7.47 -5.76
N LEU A 113 -2.82 -7.83 -5.01
CA LEU A 113 -3.25 -9.23 -4.93
C LEU A 113 -3.72 -9.78 -6.28
N ALA A 114 -4.42 -8.97 -7.08
CA ALA A 114 -4.81 -9.37 -8.43
C ALA A 114 -3.58 -9.69 -9.31
N MET A 115 -2.52 -8.87 -9.20
CA MET A 115 -1.25 -9.11 -9.89
C MET A 115 -0.58 -10.40 -9.39
N VAL A 116 -0.52 -10.60 -8.06
CA VAL A 116 0.01 -11.83 -7.46
C VAL A 116 -0.72 -13.06 -7.97
N PHE A 117 -2.06 -13.05 -8.05
CA PHE A 117 -2.81 -14.18 -8.60
C PHE A 117 -2.56 -14.38 -10.10
N TRP A 118 -2.58 -13.31 -10.89
CA TRP A 118 -2.39 -13.39 -12.33
C TRP A 118 -1.02 -13.97 -12.72
N HIS A 119 -0.02 -13.71 -11.89
CA HIS A 119 1.35 -14.15 -12.11
C HIS A 119 1.82 -15.18 -11.09
N PHE A 120 0.92 -15.83 -10.36
CA PHE A 120 1.28 -16.75 -9.29
C PHE A 120 2.10 -17.93 -9.84
N PRO A 121 3.21 -18.34 -9.20
CA PRO A 121 3.82 -17.82 -7.96
C PRO A 121 4.98 -16.83 -8.20
N ALA A 122 5.10 -16.22 -9.39
CA ALA A 122 6.27 -15.43 -9.77
C ALA A 122 6.43 -14.12 -8.98
N LEU A 123 5.33 -13.48 -8.56
CA LEU A 123 5.35 -12.23 -7.79
C LEU A 123 5.32 -12.42 -6.26
N GLY A 124 5.06 -13.65 -5.79
CA GLY A 124 4.92 -13.93 -4.36
C GLY A 124 4.32 -15.32 -4.10
N GLY A 125 4.60 -15.85 -2.91
CA GLY A 125 4.05 -17.12 -2.44
C GLY A 125 2.70 -16.98 -1.73
N LEU A 126 2.29 -18.05 -1.06
CA LEU A 126 1.03 -18.09 -0.30
C LEU A 126 1.04 -17.06 0.85
N GLU A 127 2.20 -16.76 1.40
CA GLU A 127 2.41 -15.75 2.43
C GLU A 127 1.97 -14.35 1.98
N TYR A 128 2.19 -13.99 0.71
CA TYR A 128 1.71 -12.73 0.15
C TYR A 128 0.19 -12.72 0.00
N VAL A 129 -0.38 -13.83 -0.48
CA VAL A 129 -1.84 -13.98 -0.61
C VAL A 129 -2.52 -13.85 0.75
N LEU A 130 -2.00 -14.55 1.78
CA LEU A 130 -2.52 -14.48 3.13
C LEU A 130 -2.34 -13.09 3.74
N HIS A 131 -1.17 -12.48 3.57
CA HIS A 131 -0.90 -11.13 4.04
C HIS A 131 -1.91 -10.13 3.44
N HIS A 132 -2.06 -10.09 2.11
CA HIS A 132 -2.98 -9.17 1.44
C HIS A 132 -4.44 -9.45 1.80
N GLY A 133 -4.83 -10.72 1.86
CA GLY A 133 -6.19 -11.11 2.25
C GLY A 133 -6.54 -10.69 3.68
N LEU A 134 -5.64 -10.94 4.63
CA LEU A 134 -5.81 -10.50 6.02
C LEU A 134 -5.82 -8.98 6.14
N SER A 135 -4.90 -8.28 5.46
CA SER A 135 -4.87 -6.81 5.43
C SER A 135 -6.20 -6.24 4.94
N MET A 136 -6.71 -6.70 3.80
CA MET A 136 -8.00 -6.24 3.26
C MET A 136 -9.17 -6.57 4.18
N PHE A 137 -9.19 -7.77 4.78
CA PHE A 137 -10.23 -8.17 5.72
C PHE A 137 -10.25 -7.26 6.96
N SER A 138 -9.08 -7.04 7.57
CA SER A 138 -8.94 -6.18 8.76
C SER A 138 -9.28 -4.72 8.46
N ILE A 139 -8.81 -4.18 7.32
CA ILE A 139 -9.13 -2.80 6.91
C ILE A 139 -10.64 -2.65 6.66
N SER A 140 -11.25 -3.62 5.96
CA SER A 140 -12.69 -3.58 5.66
C SER A 140 -13.53 -3.66 6.94
N LEU A 141 -13.17 -4.55 7.86
CA LEU A 141 -13.83 -4.67 9.16
C LEU A 141 -13.73 -3.37 9.96
N SER A 142 -12.56 -2.74 9.95
CA SER A 142 -12.31 -1.47 10.64
C SER A 142 -13.10 -0.30 10.03
N LEU A 143 -13.23 -0.25 8.69
CA LEU A 143 -14.06 0.73 8.00
C LEU A 143 -15.55 0.55 8.33
N MET A 144 -16.06 -0.67 8.19
CA MET A 144 -17.48 -0.98 8.39
C MET A 144 -17.92 -0.74 9.84
N SER A 145 -17.07 -1.07 10.80
CA SER A 145 -17.34 -0.84 12.22
C SER A 145 -17.02 0.59 12.67
N SER A 146 -16.22 1.33 11.91
CA SER A 146 -15.60 2.59 12.33
C SER A 146 -14.78 2.47 13.63
N GLN A 147 -14.21 1.28 13.88
CA GLN A 147 -13.42 0.95 15.07
C GLN A 147 -12.07 0.33 14.69
N GLY A 148 -11.11 0.31 15.61
CA GLY A 148 -9.80 -0.33 15.47
C GLY A 148 -8.83 0.38 14.52
N GLN A 149 -9.15 1.59 14.05
CA GLN A 149 -8.34 2.28 13.04
C GLN A 149 -6.91 2.59 13.52
N ILE A 150 -6.72 2.85 14.82
CA ILE A 150 -5.38 3.04 15.40
C ILE A 150 -4.46 1.85 15.08
N TYR A 151 -4.94 0.61 15.25
CA TYR A 151 -4.16 -0.59 14.97
C TYR A 151 -3.91 -0.78 13.47
N ILE A 152 -4.91 -0.50 12.64
CA ILE A 152 -4.74 -0.57 11.20
C ILE A 152 -3.71 0.45 10.70
N LEU A 153 -3.72 1.67 11.23
CA LEU A 153 -2.74 2.70 10.89
C LEU A 153 -1.34 2.32 11.37
N MET A 154 -1.19 1.71 12.55
CA MET A 154 0.09 1.17 13.01
C MET A 154 0.63 0.09 12.08
N VAL A 155 -0.23 -0.82 11.59
CA VAL A 155 0.16 -1.84 10.60
C VAL A 155 0.48 -1.20 9.25
N LEU A 156 -0.32 -0.25 8.77
CA LEU A 156 -0.03 0.48 7.52
C LEU A 156 1.25 1.30 7.61
N PHE A 157 1.67 1.72 8.81
CA PHE A 157 2.96 2.40 9.01
C PHE A 157 4.14 1.45 8.79
N SER A 158 4.00 0.15 9.04
CA SER A 158 5.09 -0.82 8.82
C SER A 158 5.39 -1.07 7.33
N GLU A 159 4.49 -0.67 6.42
CA GLU A 159 4.77 -0.58 4.99
C GLU A 159 5.94 0.37 4.67
N SER A 160 6.37 1.22 5.62
CA SER A 160 7.61 2.01 5.48
C SER A 160 8.85 1.18 5.14
N THR A 161 8.83 -0.13 5.41
CA THR A 161 9.89 -1.08 5.04
C THR A 161 9.83 -1.50 3.56
N THR A 162 8.67 -1.47 2.91
CA THR A 162 8.42 -1.90 1.53
C THR A 162 9.31 -1.20 0.48
N PRO A 163 9.54 0.13 0.53
CA PRO A 163 10.50 0.79 -0.35
C PRO A 163 11.91 0.19 -0.29
N PHE A 164 12.38 -0.18 0.91
CA PHE A 164 13.70 -0.79 1.08
C PHE A 164 13.74 -2.21 0.51
N VAL A 165 12.67 -3.00 0.68
CA VAL A 165 12.55 -4.32 0.05
C VAL A 165 12.61 -4.19 -1.48
N ASN A 166 11.89 -3.22 -2.05
CA ASN A 166 11.85 -2.99 -3.50
C ASN A 166 13.17 -2.46 -4.05
N ILE A 167 13.84 -1.51 -3.39
CA ILE A 167 15.17 -1.03 -3.77
C ILE A 167 16.18 -2.18 -3.80
N ARG A 168 16.13 -3.05 -2.78
CA ARG A 168 17.01 -4.22 -2.71
C ARG A 168 16.79 -5.16 -3.89
N TRP A 169 15.54 -5.41 -4.26
CA TRP A 169 15.21 -6.21 -5.44
C TRP A 169 15.68 -5.54 -6.75
N TYR A 170 15.47 -4.22 -6.91
CA TYR A 170 15.96 -3.49 -8.09
C TYR A 170 17.48 -3.57 -8.25
N LEU A 171 18.21 -3.46 -7.14
CA LEU A 171 19.66 -3.61 -7.13
C LEU A 171 20.11 -5.04 -7.41
N ASP A 172 19.38 -6.05 -6.92
CA ASP A 172 19.63 -7.47 -7.22
C ASP A 172 19.52 -7.73 -8.73
N VAL A 173 18.37 -7.41 -9.32
CA VAL A 173 18.08 -7.62 -10.74
C VAL A 173 19.01 -6.80 -11.65
N ALA A 174 19.50 -5.65 -11.16
CA ALA A 174 20.53 -4.87 -11.86
C ALA A 174 21.97 -5.41 -11.70
N GLY A 175 22.17 -6.56 -11.03
CA GLY A 175 23.47 -7.17 -10.77
C GLY A 175 24.34 -6.43 -9.75
N ARG A 176 23.72 -5.66 -8.84
CA ARG A 176 24.40 -4.75 -7.89
C ARG A 176 24.31 -5.19 -6.42
N LYS A 177 24.18 -6.47 -6.13
CA LYS A 177 24.15 -7.00 -4.74
C LYS A 177 25.36 -6.60 -3.89
N SER A 178 26.54 -6.49 -4.50
CA SER A 178 27.78 -6.12 -3.78
C SER A 178 27.97 -4.61 -3.63
N SER A 179 27.04 -3.80 -4.12
CA SER A 179 27.15 -2.34 -4.01
C SER A 179 26.95 -1.84 -2.58
N THR A 180 27.63 -0.76 -2.24
CA THR A 180 27.48 -0.09 -0.94
C THR A 180 26.03 0.34 -0.65
N ILE A 181 25.28 0.75 -1.68
CA ILE A 181 23.86 1.11 -1.56
C ILE A 181 23.03 -0.11 -1.14
N TYR A 182 23.28 -1.29 -1.71
CA TYR A 182 22.57 -2.52 -1.34
C TYR A 182 22.79 -2.90 0.14
N ILE A 183 24.02 -2.71 0.63
CA ILE A 183 24.38 -2.99 2.03
C ILE A 183 23.69 -1.98 2.97
N TYR A 184 23.84 -0.68 2.73
CA TYR A 184 23.19 0.34 3.57
C TYR A 184 21.67 0.25 3.56
N ASN A 185 21.06 -0.06 2.40
CA ASN A 185 19.64 -0.34 2.31
C ASN A 185 19.25 -1.53 3.19
N GLY A 186 20.06 -2.59 3.21
CA GLY A 186 19.82 -3.75 4.09
C GLY A 186 19.90 -3.41 5.57
N ILE A 187 20.84 -2.53 5.96
CA ILE A 187 20.93 -2.03 7.34
C ILE A 187 19.71 -1.18 7.68
N ALA A 188 19.32 -0.25 6.80
CA ALA A 188 18.14 0.58 7.02
C ALA A 188 16.86 -0.27 7.14
N LEU A 189 16.69 -1.28 6.28
CA LEU A 189 15.59 -2.24 6.35
C LEU A 189 15.56 -3.03 7.67
N PHE A 190 16.71 -3.29 8.30
CA PHE A 190 16.76 -3.99 9.57
C PHE A 190 16.27 -3.14 10.75
N PHE A 191 16.42 -1.82 10.66
CA PHE A 191 16.02 -0.87 11.71
C PHE A 191 14.66 -0.21 11.48
N GLY A 192 14.11 -0.31 10.27
CA GLY A 192 12.73 0.09 9.96
C GLY A 192 11.75 -1.00 10.34
#